data_AF-A0A3M1LQ48-F1
#
_entry.id   AF-A0A3M1LQ48-F1
#
_cell.length_a   1.000
_cell.length_b   1.000
_cell.length_c   1.000
_cell.angle_alpha   90.00
_cell.angle_beta   90.00
_cell.angle_gamma   90.00
#
_symmetry.space_group_name_H-M   'P 1'
#
loop_
_entity.id
_entity.type
_entity.pdbx_description
1 polymer ?
#
loop_
_entity_poly.entity_id
_entity_poly.type
_entity_poly.pdbx_seq_one_letter_code
_entity_poly.pdbx_strand_id
1 'polypeptide(L)'
;MKRLILIRHAKAESAELTPTPDRERMLTERGRCDAERLGAWLAEHIPTVDAIVASLARRTLETARYIAAGWSTSAPPIIEEPTLYLPTLEEIRAVVETLSPEWRSVALVGHNPSISD
;
A
#
# COMPACT_ATOMS: atom_id res chain seq x y z
N MET A 1 -9.17 -11.72 16.61
CA MET A 1 -7.77 -11.49 16.21
C MET A 1 -7.73 -10.30 15.25
N LYS A 2 -6.74 -9.41 15.36
CA LYS A 2 -6.49 -8.33 14.39
C LYS A 2 -5.35 -8.75 13.45
N ARG A 3 -5.39 -8.29 12.20
CA ARG A 3 -4.39 -8.57 11.16
C ARG A 3 -3.90 -7.25 10.57
N LEU A 4 -2.59 -7.13 10.46
CA LEU A 4 -1.91 -6.05 9.76
C LEU A 4 -1.11 -6.66 8.61
N ILE A 5 -1.29 -6.14 7.40
CA ILE A 5 -0.60 -6.59 6.18
C ILE A 5 0.35 -5.47 5.77
N LEU A 6 1.65 -5.71 5.83
CA LEU A 6 2.65 -4.71 5.46
C LEU A 6 3.10 -4.93 4.02
N ILE A 7 3.00 -3.90 3.19
CA ILE A 7 3.23 -3.99 1.75
C ILE A 7 4.14 -2.83 1.32
N ARG A 8 5.29 -3.17 0.73
CA ARG A 8 6.11 -2.17 0.04
C ARG A 8 5.47 -1.89 -1.31
N HIS A 9 5.49 -0.63 -1.76
CA HIS A 9 5.05 -0.31 -3.12
C HIS A 9 5.74 -1.19 -4.18
N ALA A 10 5.02 -1.45 -5.27
CA ALA A 10 5.54 -2.21 -6.40
C ALA A 10 6.59 -1.41 -7.19
N LYS A 11 7.19 -2.04 -8.22
CA LYS A 11 8.29 -1.42 -8.98
C LYS A 11 7.85 -0.12 -9.67
N ALA A 12 8.45 0.99 -9.27
CA ALA A 12 8.24 2.31 -9.85
C ALA A 12 9.33 2.70 -10.87
N GLU A 13 9.02 3.71 -11.69
CA GLU A 13 9.97 4.38 -12.61
C GLU A 13 11.28 4.72 -11.90
N SER A 14 12.42 4.69 -12.57
CA SER A 14 13.70 4.99 -11.91
C SER A 14 13.82 6.48 -11.60
N ALA A 15 14.19 6.84 -10.36
CA ALA A 15 14.46 8.23 -9.99
C ALA A 15 15.64 8.83 -10.77
N GLU A 16 16.60 8.00 -11.19
CA GLU A 16 17.81 8.46 -11.88
C GLU A 16 17.57 8.68 -13.38
N LEU A 17 16.57 8.01 -13.96
CA LEU A 17 16.33 8.01 -15.41
C LEU A 17 15.14 8.89 -15.81
N THR A 18 14.42 9.46 -14.83
CA THR A 18 13.18 10.19 -15.08
C THR A 18 13.28 11.55 -14.40
N PRO A 19 13.04 12.67 -15.10
CA PRO A 19 13.05 14.01 -14.51
C PRO A 19 11.82 14.29 -13.62
N THR A 20 11.04 13.27 -13.29
CA THR A 20 9.81 13.35 -12.51
C THR A 20 10.14 13.48 -11.02
N PRO A 21 9.49 14.39 -10.25
CA PRO A 21 9.64 14.46 -8.80
C PRO A 21 9.40 13.09 -8.15
N ASP A 22 10.15 12.75 -7.09
CA ASP A 22 10.09 11.40 -6.51
C ASP A 22 8.66 10.97 -6.16
N ARG A 23 7.89 11.87 -5.55
CA ARG A 23 6.50 11.63 -5.15
C ARG A 23 5.57 11.32 -6.32
N GLU A 24 5.90 11.80 -7.52
CA GLU A 24 5.09 11.67 -8.73
C GLU A 24 5.48 10.47 -9.59
N ARG A 25 6.57 9.77 -9.26
CA ARG A 25 7.00 8.56 -9.98
C ARG A 25 5.89 7.52 -10.01
N MET A 26 5.61 7.02 -11.21
CA MET A 26 4.56 6.05 -11.48
C MET A 26 5.06 4.63 -11.28
N LEU A 27 4.14 3.67 -11.18
CA LEU A 27 4.50 2.26 -11.37
C LEU A 27 4.95 2.02 -12.81
N THR A 28 5.99 1.21 -12.96
CA THR A 28 6.32 0.58 -14.24
C THR A 28 5.24 -0.42 -14.63
N GLU A 29 5.17 -0.79 -15.90
CA GLU A 29 4.23 -1.83 -16.35
C GLU A 29 4.39 -3.14 -15.56
N ARG A 30 5.64 -3.56 -15.33
CA ARG A 30 5.94 -4.70 -14.46
C ARG A 30 5.39 -4.51 -13.05
N GLY A 31 5.56 -3.32 -12.46
CA GLY A 31 5.06 -2.99 -11.13
C GLY A 31 3.53 -3.09 -11.03
N ARG A 32 2.81 -2.71 -12.09
CA ARG A 32 1.35 -2.85 -12.17
C ARG A 32 0.95 -4.33 -12.15
N CYS A 33 1.54 -5.14 -13.04
CA CYS A 33 1.28 -6.58 -13.08
C CYS A 33 1.62 -7.27 -11.74
N ASP A 34 2.71 -6.88 -11.09
CA ASP A 34 3.10 -7.44 -9.79
C ASP A 34 2.07 -7.07 -8.70
N ALA A 35 1.57 -5.83 -8.69
CA ALA A 35 0.55 -5.39 -7.74
C ALA A 35 -0.81 -6.07 -7.97
N GLU A 36 -1.21 -6.28 -9.23
CA GLU A 36 -2.44 -7.02 -9.59
C GLU A 36 -2.37 -8.47 -9.12
N ARG A 37 -1.24 -9.14 -9.36
CA ARG A 37 -1.01 -10.53 -8.92
C ARG A 37 -1.08 -10.63 -7.40
N LEU A 38 -0.47 -9.69 -6.70
CA LEU A 38 -0.55 -9.63 -5.23
C LEU A 38 -1.99 -9.39 -4.77
N GLY A 39 -2.73 -8.50 -5.42
CA GLY A 39 -4.15 -8.26 -5.13
C GLY A 39 -5.01 -9.51 -5.26
N ALA A 40 -4.88 -10.23 -6.38
CA ALA A 40 -5.60 -11.48 -6.60
C ALA A 40 -5.25 -12.54 -5.55
N TRP A 41 -3.95 -12.69 -5.24
CA TRP A 41 -3.50 -13.63 -4.22
C TRP A 41 -4.02 -13.26 -2.82
N LEU A 42 -3.97 -11.99 -2.45
CA LEU A 42 -4.50 -11.53 -1.16
C LEU A 42 -6.01 -11.75 -1.05
N ALA A 43 -6.79 -11.50 -2.11
CA ALA A 43 -8.23 -11.72 -2.08
C ALA A 43 -8.60 -13.20 -1.89
N GLU A 44 -7.81 -14.11 -2.45
CA GLU A 44 -8.00 -15.56 -2.27
C GLU A 44 -7.70 -16.02 -0.83
N HIS A 45 -6.67 -15.45 -0.19
CA HIS A 45 -6.16 -15.91 1.12
C HIS A 45 -6.68 -15.08 2.30
N ILE A 46 -7.09 -13.84 2.04
CA ILE A 46 -7.60 -12.86 2.99
C ILE A 46 -8.91 -12.29 2.40
N PRO A 47 -10.03 -12.99 2.60
CA PRO A 47 -11.30 -12.64 1.94
C PRO A 47 -11.83 -11.26 2.31
N THR A 48 -11.41 -10.71 3.45
CA THR A 48 -11.80 -9.38 3.91
C THR A 48 -10.60 -8.55 4.35
N VAL A 49 -10.52 -7.34 3.80
CA VAL A 49 -9.66 -6.25 4.23
C VAL A 49 -10.59 -5.06 4.45
N ASP A 50 -10.51 -4.44 5.62
CA ASP A 50 -11.39 -3.33 5.99
C ASP A 50 -10.92 -2.00 5.38
N ALA A 51 -9.61 -1.86 5.18
CA ALA A 51 -9.01 -0.70 4.53
C ALA A 51 -7.61 -1.01 4.01
N ILE A 52 -7.21 -0.30 2.94
CA ILE A 52 -5.82 -0.18 2.52
C ILE A 52 -5.37 1.25 2.80
N VAL A 53 -4.44 1.42 3.74
CA VAL A 53 -3.87 2.73 4.09
C VAL A 53 -2.55 2.90 3.33
N ALA A 54 -2.41 3.98 2.58
CA ALA A 54 -1.30 4.17 1.67
C ALA A 54 -0.66 5.54 1.83
N SER A 55 0.66 5.60 1.68
CA SER A 55 1.38 6.86 1.52
C SER A 55 0.86 7.67 0.34
N LEU A 56 0.98 8.99 0.42
CA LEU A 56 0.62 9.93 -0.66
C LEU A 56 1.49 9.86 -1.93
N ALA A 57 2.53 9.02 -1.98
CA ALA A 57 3.30 8.87 -3.21
C ALA A 57 2.46 8.20 -4.31
N ARG A 58 2.62 8.64 -5.56
CA ARG A 58 1.83 8.10 -6.67
C ARG A 58 2.00 6.59 -6.81
N ARG A 59 3.23 6.07 -6.72
CA ARG A 59 3.53 4.63 -6.73
C ARG A 59 2.86 3.82 -5.61
N THR A 60 2.71 4.38 -4.41
CA THR A 60 2.02 3.69 -3.30
C THR A 60 0.52 3.66 -3.52
N LEU A 61 -0.06 4.77 -3.98
CA LEU A 61 -1.49 4.84 -4.33
C LEU A 61 -1.85 3.95 -5.51
N GLU A 62 -1.02 3.92 -6.56
CA GLU A 62 -1.20 3.00 -7.69
C GLU A 62 -1.11 1.54 -7.23
N THR A 63 -0.11 1.19 -6.41
CA THR A 63 0.01 -0.17 -5.83
C THR A 63 -1.25 -0.55 -5.04
N ALA A 64 -1.75 0.35 -4.19
CA ALA A 64 -2.96 0.14 -3.41
C ALA A 64 -4.20 -0.09 -4.30
N ARG A 65 -4.35 0.66 -5.39
CA ARG A 65 -5.47 0.50 -6.35
C ARG A 65 -5.44 -0.85 -7.05
N TYR A 66 -4.28 -1.27 -7.54
CA TYR A 66 -4.14 -2.57 -8.19
C TYR A 66 -4.38 -3.73 -7.21
N ILE A 67 -3.95 -3.59 -5.95
CA ILE A 67 -4.23 -4.57 -4.91
C ILE A 67 -5.72 -4.62 -4.58
N ALA A 68 -6.36 -3.46 -4.34
CA ALA A 68 -7.78 -3.36 -3.99
C ALA A 68 -8.70 -4.03 -5.03
N ALA A 69 -8.33 -3.96 -6.31
CA ALA A 69 -9.06 -4.59 -7.40
C ALA A 69 -9.18 -6.13 -7.27
N GLY A 70 -8.31 -6.77 -6.49
CA GLY A 70 -8.39 -8.22 -6.22
C GLY A 70 -9.71 -8.67 -5.60
N TRP A 71 -10.34 -7.82 -4.77
CA TRP A 71 -11.63 -8.12 -4.14
C TRP A 71 -12.85 -7.82 -5.04
N SER A 72 -12.62 -7.43 -6.30
CA SER A 72 -13.65 -7.21 -7.34
C SER A 72 -14.84 -6.37 -6.83
N THR A 73 -15.94 -7.01 -6.43
CA THR A 73 -17.19 -6.36 -6.02
C THR A 73 -17.15 -5.77 -4.60
N SER A 74 -16.14 -6.09 -3.80
CA SER A 74 -15.99 -5.62 -2.43
C SER A 74 -14.58 -5.07 -2.17
N ALA A 75 -14.09 -4.25 -3.10
CA ALA A 75 -12.79 -3.60 -2.98
C ALA A 75 -12.68 -2.80 -1.66
N PRO A 76 -11.63 -3.01 -0.85
CA PRO A 76 -11.42 -2.21 0.35
C PRO A 76 -11.23 -0.74 0.01
N PRO A 77 -11.71 0.19 0.85
CA PRO A 77 -11.44 1.61 0.67
C PRO A 77 -9.94 1.88 0.79
N ILE A 78 -9.45 2.81 -0.02
CA ILE A 78 -8.07 3.30 0.06
C ILE A 78 -8.08 4.60 0.88
N ILE A 79 -7.29 4.61 1.95
CA ILE A 79 -7.12 5.75 2.84
C ILE A 79 -5.73 6.32 2.60
N GLU A 80 -5.66 7.61 2.31
CA GLU A 80 -4.40 8.31 2.11
C GLU A 80 -3.85 8.78 3.46
N GLU A 81 -2.64 8.34 3.80
CA GLU A 81 -1.96 8.69 5.05
C GLU A 81 -0.63 9.40 4.74
N PRO A 82 -0.57 10.74 4.90
CA PRO A 82 0.64 11.52 4.65
C PRO A 82 1.86 11.04 5.43
N THR A 83 1.65 10.57 6.67
CA THR A 83 2.71 10.11 7.58
C THR A 83 3.48 8.92 7.00
N LEU A 84 2.86 8.09 6.15
CA LEU A 84 3.50 6.93 5.55
C LEU A 84 4.48 7.24 4.41
N TYR A 85 4.78 8.51 4.10
CA TYR A 85 5.83 8.86 3.14
C TYR A 85 7.21 8.90 3.79
N LEU A 86 7.97 7.81 3.62
CA LEU A 86 9.28 7.58 4.28
C LEU A 86 9.20 7.67 5.82
N PRO A 87 8.31 6.89 6.48
CA PRO A 87 8.05 7.01 7.91
C PRO A 87 9.20 6.42 8.74
N THR A 88 9.28 6.77 10.01
CA THR A 88 9.97 5.96 11.02
C THR A 88 9.09 4.80 11.49
N LEU A 89 9.67 3.87 12.27
CA LEU A 89 8.88 2.79 12.87
C LEU A 89 7.86 3.34 13.88
N GLU A 90 8.24 4.36 14.65
CA GLU A 90 7.35 5.04 15.60
C GLU A 90 6.18 5.70 14.89
N GLU A 91 6.41 6.31 13.72
CA GLU A 91 5.36 6.90 12.90
C GLU A 91 4.41 5.86 12.33
N ILE A 92 4.92 4.71 11.84
CA ILE A 92 4.05 3.58 11.43
C ILE A 92 3.21 3.11 12.61
N ARG A 93 3.82 2.95 13.79
CA ARG A 93 3.10 2.53 14.99
C ARG A 93 2.01 3.52 15.37
N ALA A 94 2.30 4.82 15.36
CA ALA A 94 1.33 5.86 15.64
C ALA A 94 0.14 5.80 14.66
N VAL A 95 0.40 5.61 13.36
CA VAL A 95 -0.66 5.40 12.37
C VAL A 95 -1.50 4.17 12.69
N VAL A 96 -0.88 3.03 13.04
CA VAL A 96 -1.61 1.81 13.40
C VAL A 96 -2.48 2.00 14.64
N GLU A 97 -2.01 2.75 15.63
CA GLU A 97 -2.72 3.04 16.88
C GLU A 97 -3.92 3.99 16.67
N THR A 98 -3.94 4.78 15.59
CA THR A 98 -5.07 5.68 15.25
C THR A 98 -6.11 5.05 14.33
N LEU A 99 -5.86 3.85 13.79
CA LEU A 99 -6.83 3.15 12.94
C LEU A 99 -8.10 2.79 13.72
N SER A 100 -9.22 2.69 12.99
CA SER A 100 -10.50 2.34 13.58
C SER A 100 -10.40 1.06 14.42
N PRO A 101 -10.87 1.07 15.69
CA PRO A 101 -10.83 -0.12 16.54
C PRO A 101 -11.70 -1.26 16.00
N GLU A 102 -12.72 -0.94 15.19
CA GLU A 102 -13.63 -1.89 14.54
C GLU A 102 -12.97 -2.68 13.41
N TRP A 103 -11.93 -2.14 12.78
CA TRP A 103 -11.21 -2.81 11.71
C TRP A 103 -10.43 -4.03 12.24
N ARG A 104 -10.58 -5.15 11.54
CA ARG A 104 -10.01 -6.46 11.84
C ARG A 104 -8.82 -6.81 10.95
N SER A 105 -8.77 -6.30 9.73
CA SER A 105 -7.74 -6.59 8.72
C SER A 105 -7.42 -5.32 7.94
N VAL A 106 -6.20 -4.80 8.06
CA VAL A 106 -5.78 -3.57 7.37
C VAL A 106 -4.48 -3.84 6.62
N ALA A 107 -4.38 -3.33 5.39
CA ALA A 107 -3.12 -3.30 4.65
C ALA A 107 -2.48 -1.92 4.71
N LEU A 108 -1.18 -1.85 4.98
CA LEU A 108 -0.38 -0.64 4.88
C LEU A 108 0.51 -0.72 3.64
N VAL A 109 0.40 0.26 2.75
CA VAL A 109 1.23 0.36 1.54
C VAL A 109 2.20 1.54 1.67
N GLY A 110 3.47 1.22 1.85
CA GLY A 110 4.52 2.20 2.16
C GLY A 110 5.82 1.98 1.37
N HIS A 111 6.92 2.49 1.94
CA HIS A 111 8.25 2.50 1.33
C HIS A 111 9.24 1.71 2.19
N ASN A 112 10.31 1.23 1.57
CA ASN A 112 11.49 0.79 2.33
C ASN A 112 12.31 2.03 2.74
N PRO A 113 13.09 1.94 3.84
CA PRO A 113 13.34 0.75 4.66
C PRO A 113 12.15 0.35 5.55
N SER A 114 11.34 1.31 5.97
CA SER A 114 10.39 1.23 7.10
C SER A 114 9.36 0.11 7.06
N ILE A 115 9.07 -0.46 5.88
CA ILE A 115 8.15 -1.59 5.72
C ILE A 115 8.85 -2.95 5.82
N SER A 116 10.11 -3.06 5.44
CA SER A 116 10.79 -4.36 5.28
C SER A 116 12.06 -4.54 6.12
N ASP A 117 12.68 -3.45 6.58
CA ASP A 117 13.94 -3.46 7.32
C ASP A 117 13.69 -3.04 8.79
#